data_AF-A0AAN6UIC3-F1
#
_entry.id   AF-A0AAN6UIC3-F1
#
_cell.length_a   1.000
_cell.length_b   1.000
_cell.length_c   1.000
_cell.angle_alpha   90.00
_cell.angle_beta   90.00
_cell.angle_gamma   90.00
#
_symmetry.space_group_name_H-M   'P 1'
#
loop_
_entity.id
_entity.type
_entity.pdbx_description
1 polymer ?
#
loop_
_entity_poly.entity_id
_entity_poly.type
_entity_poly.pdbx_seq_one_letter_code
_entity_poly.pdbx_strand_id
1 'polypeptide(L)'
;MDSVPSKKAPRRSDDRCVENAQPSLRTVPLGIKQKGILATCNYVARRHGVKKLMPVAEARTICPDLVLADGEDLSPFRDVSKRLYALLRSYSWNGRVERLGFDEFFLDVTDIVAYNVELVNRNALPQSYFCLAVANPEIGFDFDATSFAGCVSGRDNGPSGGTASRMRLLLGSHLAQHLRLKIEDEGYTTACGIATNKLLAKLVGDKNKPRNQTTLLAPSQEDVWSFMDAHSLRKVPGIGSKTTRVLESVVLGKEPEPPSRAMECATTAGQARTHPAISAPALERLLSGPGAERGLGTKVWALLHGVDDTDVKPARDVPAQISIEDTYKGLTTAPDIHRALLTITASLLRRMHTDLLPDPPAAAAANWLARPQTLRLTTRPYVSPAD
;
A
#
# COMPACT_ATOMS: atom_id res chain seq x y z
N MET A 1 -29.87 20.70 12.10
CA MET A 1 -28.54 20.82 11.45
C MET A 1 -27.74 19.64 11.94
N ASP A 2 -27.88 18.52 11.22
CA ASP A 2 -27.54 17.21 11.76
C ASP A 2 -26.05 16.92 11.57
N SER A 3 -25.35 16.79 12.70
CA SER A 3 -23.96 16.38 12.77
C SER A 3 -23.84 14.93 12.31
N VAL A 4 -23.35 14.74 11.08
CA VAL A 4 -23.13 13.39 10.52
C VAL A 4 -21.95 12.72 11.27
N PRO A 5 -22.15 11.56 11.92
CA PRO A 5 -21.15 10.94 12.78
C PRO A 5 -19.96 10.37 11.98
N SER A 6 -18.77 10.39 12.60
CA SER A 6 -17.53 9.82 12.11
C SER A 6 -17.67 8.31 11.87
N LYS A 7 -17.65 7.89 10.60
CA LYS A 7 -17.69 6.47 10.19
C LYS A 7 -16.27 5.96 9.93
N LYS A 8 -15.99 4.72 10.34
CA LYS A 8 -14.71 4.03 10.06
C LYS A 8 -14.40 4.02 8.56
N ALA A 9 -13.10 4.10 8.23
CA ALA A 9 -12.63 4.09 6.85
C ALA A 9 -13.08 2.81 6.12
N PRO A 10 -13.65 2.91 4.91
CA PRO A 10 -13.99 1.74 4.08
C PRO A 10 -12.77 0.85 3.77
N ARG A 11 -13.07 -0.40 3.43
CA ARG A 11 -12.08 -1.41 3.02
C ARG A 11 -11.61 -1.08 1.60
N ARG A 12 -10.32 -1.34 1.32
CA ARG A 12 -9.73 -1.05 0.00
C ARG A 12 -10.45 -1.84 -1.09
N SER A 13 -10.98 -1.15 -2.08
CA SER A 13 -11.53 -1.69 -3.32
C SER A 13 -10.85 -0.97 -4.48
N ASP A 14 -10.79 -1.63 -5.64
CA ASP A 14 -10.11 -1.13 -6.83
C ASP A 14 -11.15 -0.88 -7.94
N ASP A 15 -11.30 0.38 -8.33
CA ASP A 15 -12.21 0.82 -9.40
C ASP A 15 -11.92 0.12 -10.73
N ARG A 16 -10.65 -0.23 -11.01
CA ARG A 16 -10.26 -0.92 -12.24
C ARG A 16 -10.87 -2.32 -12.35
N CYS A 17 -11.06 -3.01 -11.22
CA CYS A 17 -11.71 -4.34 -11.24
C CYS A 17 -13.15 -4.25 -11.76
N VAL A 18 -13.89 -3.22 -11.34
CA VAL A 18 -15.26 -2.98 -11.77
C VAL A 18 -15.29 -2.50 -13.22
N GLU A 19 -14.38 -1.60 -13.58
CA GLU A 19 -14.22 -1.12 -14.96
C GLU A 19 -13.83 -2.23 -15.95
N ASN A 20 -13.09 -3.25 -15.53
CA ASN A 20 -12.74 -4.40 -16.37
C ASN A 20 -13.95 -5.33 -16.56
N ALA A 21 -14.77 -5.51 -15.53
CA ALA A 21 -16.01 -6.28 -15.61
C ALA A 21 -17.08 -5.57 -16.47
N GLN A 22 -17.11 -4.24 -16.44
CA GLN A 22 -18.03 -3.42 -17.23
C GLN A 22 -17.28 -2.26 -17.92
N PRO A 23 -16.72 -2.48 -19.12
CA PRO A 23 -15.87 -1.51 -19.82
C PRO A 23 -16.49 -0.13 -20.07
N SER A 24 -17.82 -0.05 -20.20
CA SER A 24 -18.54 1.23 -20.35
C SER A 24 -18.35 2.18 -19.16
N LEU A 25 -17.93 1.69 -18.00
CA LEU A 25 -17.72 2.50 -16.80
C LEU A 25 -16.39 3.28 -16.81
N ARG A 26 -15.45 2.96 -17.71
CA ARG A 26 -14.12 3.59 -17.78
C ARG A 26 -14.17 5.08 -18.14
N THR A 27 -15.20 5.50 -18.86
CA THR A 27 -15.32 6.86 -19.41
C THR A 27 -16.22 7.78 -18.58
N VAL A 28 -16.86 7.25 -17.54
CA VAL A 28 -17.80 7.99 -16.68
C VAL A 28 -17.24 8.12 -15.26
N PRO A 29 -17.65 9.14 -14.48
CA PRO A 29 -17.25 9.24 -13.08
C PRO A 29 -17.83 8.07 -12.29
N LEU A 30 -16.95 7.19 -11.79
CA LEU A 30 -17.32 5.99 -11.02
C LEU A 30 -16.82 6.10 -9.58
N GLY A 31 -17.71 5.81 -8.64
CA GLY A 31 -17.40 5.61 -7.23
C GLY A 31 -17.73 4.19 -6.78
N ILE A 32 -16.80 3.52 -6.08
CA ILE A 32 -17.07 2.23 -5.44
C ILE A 32 -17.54 2.51 -4.03
N LYS A 33 -18.81 2.22 -3.72
CA LYS A 33 -19.38 2.48 -2.41
C LYS A 33 -19.29 1.25 -1.50
N GLN A 34 -19.04 1.51 -0.23
CA GLN A 34 -19.29 0.58 0.85
C GLN A 34 -20.16 1.31 1.88
N LYS A 35 -21.36 0.79 2.10
CA LYS A 35 -22.41 1.42 2.87
C LYS A 35 -22.69 2.82 2.33
N GLY A 36 -22.41 3.84 3.13
CA GLY A 36 -22.63 5.25 2.78
C GLY A 36 -21.36 6.04 2.48
N ILE A 37 -20.24 5.38 2.18
CA ILE A 37 -18.93 6.02 1.94
C ILE A 37 -18.32 5.46 0.66
N LEU A 38 -17.60 6.29 -0.08
CA LEU A 38 -16.76 5.85 -1.20
C LEU A 38 -15.49 5.17 -0.69
N ALA A 39 -15.34 3.89 -0.99
CA ALA A 39 -14.12 3.13 -0.74
C ALA A 39 -12.98 3.59 -1.67
N THR A 40 -13.28 3.75 -2.96
CA THR A 40 -12.42 4.39 -3.96
C THR A 40 -13.29 5.07 -5.02
N CYS A 41 -12.65 5.80 -5.93
CA CYS A 41 -13.25 6.37 -7.12
C CYS A 41 -12.20 6.45 -8.24
N ASN A 42 -12.68 6.33 -9.48
CA ASN A 42 -11.83 6.34 -10.65
C ASN A 42 -11.27 7.72 -10.96
N TYR A 43 -10.28 7.77 -11.85
CA TYR A 43 -9.62 9.04 -12.20
C TYR A 43 -10.56 10.03 -12.90
N VAL A 44 -11.64 9.57 -13.53
CA VAL A 44 -12.70 10.44 -14.07
C VAL A 44 -13.37 11.19 -12.92
N ALA A 45 -13.87 10.48 -11.91
CA ALA A 45 -14.49 11.09 -10.73
C ALA A 45 -13.51 11.99 -9.94
N ARG A 46 -12.23 11.61 -9.82
CA ARG A 46 -11.21 12.43 -9.15
C ARG A 46 -10.98 13.79 -9.81
N ARG A 47 -11.11 13.88 -11.14
CA ARG A 47 -11.03 15.17 -11.85
C ARG A 47 -12.17 16.11 -11.50
N HIS A 48 -13.33 15.58 -11.13
CA HIS A 48 -14.46 16.36 -10.61
C HIS A 48 -14.30 16.72 -9.12
N GLY A 49 -13.20 16.34 -8.47
CA GLY A 49 -12.95 16.63 -7.05
C GLY A 49 -13.48 15.58 -6.08
N VAL A 50 -14.05 14.47 -6.57
CA VAL A 50 -14.46 13.34 -5.73
C VAL A 50 -13.21 12.67 -5.14
N LYS A 51 -13.23 12.37 -3.84
CA LYS A 51 -12.10 11.76 -3.13
C LYS A 51 -12.50 10.42 -2.51
N LYS A 52 -11.51 9.55 -2.32
CA LYS A 52 -11.68 8.34 -1.50
C LYS A 52 -12.06 8.70 -0.07
N LEU A 53 -12.80 7.81 0.60
CA LEU A 53 -13.34 7.97 1.96
C LEU A 53 -14.39 9.10 2.11
N MET A 54 -14.84 9.70 1.01
CA MET A 54 -15.88 10.73 1.00
C MET A 54 -17.27 10.10 1.22
N PRO A 55 -18.16 10.70 2.04
CA PRO A 55 -19.56 10.28 2.14
C PRO A 55 -20.24 10.33 0.77
N VAL A 56 -21.07 9.34 0.45
CA VAL A 56 -21.76 9.28 -0.85
C VAL A 56 -22.61 10.52 -1.13
N ALA A 57 -23.27 11.06 -0.09
CA ALA A 57 -24.06 12.28 -0.21
C ALA A 57 -23.22 13.49 -0.64
N GLU A 58 -22.05 13.67 -0.03
CA GLU A 58 -21.11 14.76 -0.37
C GLU A 58 -20.53 14.58 -1.78
N ALA A 59 -20.16 13.34 -2.13
CA ALA A 59 -19.64 13.03 -3.46
C ALA A 59 -20.65 13.32 -4.58
N ARG A 60 -21.94 13.08 -4.34
CA ARG A 60 -23.01 13.41 -5.30
C ARG A 60 -23.28 14.90 -5.42
N THR A 61 -23.05 15.68 -4.36
CA THR A 61 -23.09 17.14 -4.47
C THR A 61 -21.96 17.66 -5.36
N ILE A 62 -20.76 17.08 -5.25
CA ILE A 62 -19.58 17.44 -6.05
C ILE A 62 -19.71 16.97 -7.50
N CYS A 63 -20.23 15.76 -7.71
CA CYS A 63 -20.41 15.16 -9.02
C CYS A 63 -21.82 14.54 -9.10
N PRO A 64 -22.83 15.30 -9.59
CA PRO A 64 -24.21 14.81 -9.71
C PRO A 64 -24.34 13.57 -10.60
N ASP A 65 -23.52 13.46 -11.64
CA ASP A 65 -23.49 12.34 -12.59
C ASP A 65 -22.69 11.13 -12.10
N LEU A 66 -22.27 11.12 -10.83
CA LEU A 66 -21.46 10.04 -10.26
C LEU A 66 -22.21 8.70 -10.27
N VAL A 67 -21.70 7.77 -11.06
CA VAL A 67 -22.14 6.38 -11.10
C VAL A 67 -21.58 5.66 -9.88
N LEU A 68 -22.42 4.86 -9.22
CA LEU A 68 -22.02 4.11 -8.03
C LEU A 68 -22.09 2.60 -8.30
N ALA A 69 -21.00 1.91 -8.03
CA ALA A 69 -20.96 0.45 -7.96
C ALA A 69 -20.83 -0.01 -6.51
N ASP A 70 -21.47 -1.13 -6.18
CA ASP A 70 -21.36 -1.73 -4.86
C ASP A 70 -20.01 -2.46 -4.69
N GLY A 71 -19.34 -2.22 -3.57
CA GLY A 71 -18.06 -2.82 -3.23
C GLY A 71 -18.09 -3.60 -1.91
N GLU A 72 -19.25 -4.00 -1.40
CA GLU A 72 -19.36 -4.79 -0.16
C GLU A 72 -18.75 -6.18 -0.32
N ASP A 73 -18.98 -6.83 -1.46
CA ASP A 73 -18.30 -8.09 -1.77
C ASP A 73 -16.86 -7.82 -2.21
N LEU A 74 -15.93 -8.28 -1.38
CA LEU A 74 -14.51 -8.10 -1.62
C LEU A 74 -13.87 -9.21 -2.45
N SER A 75 -14.64 -10.25 -2.80
CA SER A 75 -14.12 -11.45 -3.46
C SER A 75 -13.47 -11.14 -4.82
N PRO A 76 -14.10 -10.36 -5.73
CA PRO A 76 -13.48 -10.02 -7.01
C PRO A 76 -12.14 -9.30 -6.86
N PHE A 77 -12.05 -8.32 -5.95
CA PHE A 77 -10.80 -7.57 -5.72
C PHE A 77 -9.71 -8.47 -5.11
N ARG A 78 -10.11 -9.42 -4.27
CA ARG A 78 -9.19 -10.39 -3.65
C ARG A 78 -8.61 -11.35 -4.69
N ASP A 79 -9.42 -11.83 -5.61
CA ASP A 79 -8.99 -12.79 -6.63
C ASP A 79 -8.00 -12.13 -7.60
N VAL A 80 -8.29 -10.90 -8.02
CA VAL A 80 -7.33 -10.07 -8.78
C VAL A 80 -6.03 -9.88 -8.01
N SER A 81 -6.12 -9.50 -6.73
CA SER A 81 -4.94 -9.35 -5.88
C SER A 81 -4.09 -10.62 -5.81
N LYS A 82 -4.72 -11.80 -5.72
CA LYS A 82 -4.01 -13.10 -5.73
C LYS A 82 -3.32 -13.37 -7.07
N ARG A 83 -3.99 -13.07 -8.20
CA ARG A 83 -3.39 -13.25 -9.54
C ARG A 83 -2.18 -12.35 -9.74
N LEU A 84 -2.31 -11.06 -9.43
CA LEU A 84 -1.19 -10.11 -9.54
C LEU A 84 -0.04 -10.45 -8.59
N TYR A 85 -0.36 -10.95 -7.39
CA TYR A 85 0.64 -11.46 -6.45
C TYR A 85 1.40 -12.66 -7.02
N ALA A 86 0.71 -13.63 -7.62
CA ALA A 86 1.33 -14.81 -8.23
C ALA A 86 2.22 -14.41 -9.42
N LEU A 87 1.76 -13.48 -10.26
CA LEU A 87 2.56 -12.90 -11.34
C LEU A 87 3.85 -12.29 -10.78
N LEU A 88 3.76 -11.36 -9.83
CA LEU A 88 4.93 -10.70 -9.24
C LEU A 88 5.87 -11.69 -8.54
N ARG A 89 5.32 -12.70 -7.85
CA ARG A 89 6.10 -13.77 -7.23
C ARG A 89 6.93 -14.56 -8.23
N SER A 90 6.42 -14.79 -9.44
CA SER A 90 7.17 -15.53 -10.48
C SER A 90 8.47 -14.86 -10.91
N TYR A 91 8.62 -13.55 -10.67
CA TYR A 91 9.83 -12.77 -10.98
C TYR A 91 10.78 -12.59 -9.79
N SER A 92 10.41 -13.05 -8.59
CA SER A 92 11.23 -12.90 -7.38
C SER A 92 12.21 -14.07 -7.24
N TRP A 93 13.50 -13.80 -7.46
CA TRP A 93 14.56 -14.82 -7.35
C TRP A 93 14.81 -15.25 -5.90
N ASN A 94 14.73 -14.32 -4.95
CA ASN A 94 14.86 -14.57 -3.50
C ASN A 94 13.55 -15.03 -2.82
N GLY A 95 12.45 -15.14 -3.58
CA GLY A 95 11.13 -15.50 -3.05
C GLY A 95 10.54 -14.47 -2.07
N ARG A 96 10.98 -13.22 -2.07
CA ARG A 96 10.48 -12.15 -1.18
C ARG A 96 9.54 -11.20 -1.91
N VAL A 97 8.24 -11.47 -1.70
CA VAL A 97 7.12 -10.63 -2.18
C VAL A 97 6.14 -10.43 -1.04
N GLU A 98 6.00 -9.18 -0.60
CA GLU A 98 5.10 -8.79 0.49
C GLU A 98 3.89 -8.05 -0.06
N ARG A 99 2.69 -8.48 0.32
CA ARG A 99 1.44 -7.78 0.00
C ARG A 99 1.00 -6.88 1.15
N LEU A 100 0.64 -5.63 0.86
CA LEU A 100 0.09 -4.67 1.81
C LEU A 100 -1.34 -4.26 1.40
N GLY A 101 -2.34 -4.99 1.91
CA GLY A 101 -3.73 -4.82 1.46
C GLY A 101 -4.03 -5.67 0.22
N PHE A 102 -4.81 -5.16 -0.73
CA PHE A 102 -5.13 -5.88 -1.98
C PHE A 102 -4.38 -5.34 -3.20
N ASP A 103 -3.98 -4.08 -3.16
CA ASP A 103 -3.53 -3.27 -4.29
C ASP A 103 -2.07 -2.82 -4.20
N GLU A 104 -1.36 -3.16 -3.12
CA GLU A 104 0.06 -2.80 -2.93
C GLU A 104 0.92 -4.03 -2.71
N PHE A 105 2.09 -4.03 -3.35
CA PHE A 105 3.10 -5.09 -3.29
C PHE A 105 4.48 -4.48 -3.11
N PHE A 106 5.32 -5.14 -2.32
CA PHE A 106 6.76 -4.90 -2.25
C PHE A 106 7.49 -6.11 -2.80
N LEU A 107 8.49 -5.85 -3.65
CA LEU A 107 9.39 -6.85 -4.21
C LEU A 107 10.81 -6.50 -3.79
N ASP A 108 11.52 -7.47 -3.23
CA ASP A 108 12.97 -7.37 -3.09
C ASP A 108 13.61 -7.91 -4.37
N VAL A 109 14.25 -7.01 -5.12
CA VAL A 109 14.87 -7.32 -6.42
C VAL A 109 16.41 -7.32 -6.33
N THR A 110 16.96 -7.37 -5.11
CA THR A 110 18.39 -7.14 -4.87
C THR A 110 19.29 -8.11 -5.63
N ASP A 111 18.90 -9.38 -5.70
CA ASP A 111 19.64 -10.49 -6.32
C ASP A 111 19.54 -10.50 -7.84
N ILE A 112 18.33 -10.37 -8.40
CA ILE A 112 18.13 -10.25 -9.85
C ILE A 112 18.83 -9.00 -10.41
N VAL A 113 18.78 -7.88 -9.68
CA VAL A 113 19.51 -6.67 -10.05
C VAL A 113 21.02 -6.88 -9.94
N ALA A 114 21.52 -7.48 -8.86
CA ALA A 114 22.95 -7.72 -8.69
C ALA A 114 23.53 -8.59 -9.81
N TYR A 115 22.82 -9.64 -10.21
CA TYR A 115 23.22 -10.47 -11.35
C TYR A 115 23.27 -9.67 -12.65
N ASN A 116 22.25 -8.84 -12.90
CA ASN A 116 22.19 -8.04 -14.11
C ASN A 116 23.22 -6.90 -14.15
N VAL A 117 23.74 -6.41 -13.01
CA VAL A 117 24.87 -5.46 -12.99
C VAL A 117 26.10 -6.03 -13.70
N GLU A 118 26.36 -7.33 -13.55
CA GLU A 118 27.49 -8.00 -14.20
C GLU A 118 27.25 -8.26 -15.69
N LEU A 119 25.99 -8.29 -16.14
CA LEU A 119 25.62 -8.52 -17.54
C LEU A 119 25.47 -7.25 -18.38
N VAL A 120 25.47 -6.06 -17.76
CA VAL A 120 25.35 -4.79 -18.49
C VAL A 120 26.43 -4.71 -19.57
N ASN A 121 26.01 -4.42 -20.81
CA ASN A 121 26.92 -4.27 -21.93
C ASN A 121 27.66 -2.93 -21.84
N ARG A 122 28.79 -2.90 -21.13
CA ARG A 122 29.59 -1.68 -20.90
C ARG A 122 30.17 -1.08 -22.20
N ASN A 123 30.27 -1.88 -23.27
CA ASN A 123 30.75 -1.42 -24.57
C ASN A 123 29.63 -0.81 -25.43
N ALA A 124 28.36 -1.13 -25.15
CA ALA A 124 27.19 -0.59 -25.84
C ALA A 124 25.98 -0.54 -24.89
N LEU A 125 25.98 0.44 -23.98
CA LEU A 125 24.92 0.61 -22.98
C LEU A 125 23.49 0.65 -23.57
N PRO A 126 23.23 1.30 -24.73
CA PRO A 126 21.89 1.30 -25.34
C PRO A 126 21.41 -0.08 -25.84
N GLN A 127 22.31 -1.06 -25.93
CA GLN A 127 22.04 -2.43 -26.39
C GLN A 127 22.33 -3.41 -25.24
N SER A 128 21.92 -3.04 -24.02
CA SER A 128 22.03 -3.92 -22.86
C SER A 128 20.84 -4.88 -22.81
N TYR A 129 21.06 -6.04 -22.20
CA TYR A 129 20.05 -7.07 -22.05
C TYR A 129 19.84 -7.39 -20.57
N PHE A 130 18.57 -7.46 -20.16
CA PHE A 130 18.17 -7.78 -18.79
C PHE A 130 17.72 -9.24 -18.73
N CYS A 131 18.49 -10.10 -18.06
CA CYS A 131 18.18 -11.50 -17.85
C CYS A 131 17.16 -11.69 -16.71
N LEU A 132 16.09 -12.44 -17.00
CA LEU A 132 15.00 -12.73 -16.06
C LEU A 132 15.08 -14.15 -15.47
N ALA A 133 15.84 -15.06 -16.07
CA ALA A 133 15.98 -16.44 -15.60
C ALA A 133 17.42 -16.95 -15.72
N VAL A 134 18.07 -17.23 -14.59
CA VAL A 134 19.44 -17.78 -14.57
C VAL A 134 19.53 -19.12 -15.32
N ALA A 135 18.50 -19.97 -15.19
CA ALA A 135 18.45 -21.27 -15.84
C ALA A 135 18.23 -21.19 -17.36
N ASN A 136 17.75 -20.07 -17.87
CA ASN A 136 17.57 -19.83 -19.30
C ASN A 136 17.86 -18.36 -19.63
N PRO A 137 19.13 -18.01 -19.94
CA PRO A 137 19.55 -16.64 -20.19
C PRO A 137 18.86 -15.95 -21.38
N GLU A 138 18.22 -16.71 -22.27
CA GLU A 138 17.42 -16.17 -23.39
C GLU A 138 16.08 -15.57 -22.93
N ILE A 139 15.68 -15.82 -21.68
CA ILE A 139 14.49 -15.20 -21.08
C ILE A 139 14.90 -13.87 -20.46
N GLY A 140 14.47 -12.77 -21.08
CA GLY A 140 14.85 -11.43 -20.70
C GLY A 140 14.26 -10.38 -21.62
N PHE A 141 14.85 -9.19 -21.62
CA PHE A 141 14.45 -8.10 -22.51
C PHE A 141 15.61 -7.13 -22.75
N ASP A 142 15.64 -6.54 -23.95
CA ASP A 142 16.57 -5.47 -24.28
C ASP A 142 16.17 -4.17 -23.57
N PHE A 143 17.16 -3.39 -23.14
CA PHE A 143 16.95 -2.10 -22.50
C PHE A 143 18.10 -1.13 -22.73
N ASP A 144 17.80 0.16 -22.60
CA ASP A 144 18.78 1.23 -22.69
C ASP A 144 19.38 1.54 -21.30
N ALA A 145 20.62 1.10 -21.08
CA ALA A 145 21.33 1.33 -19.82
C ALA A 145 21.90 2.75 -19.65
N THR A 146 21.65 3.68 -20.59
CA THR A 146 22.09 5.08 -20.47
C THR A 146 21.16 5.94 -19.61
N SER A 147 19.90 5.52 -19.45
CA SER A 147 18.89 6.29 -18.74
C SER A 147 17.98 5.41 -17.87
N PHE A 148 17.34 6.03 -16.88
CA PHE A 148 16.33 5.36 -16.06
C PHE A 148 15.04 5.18 -16.84
N ALA A 149 14.35 4.06 -16.63
CA ALA A 149 12.96 3.93 -17.07
C ALA A 149 12.04 4.74 -16.15
N GLY A 150 11.27 5.66 -16.74
CA GLY A 150 10.29 6.50 -16.02
C GLY A 150 10.89 7.71 -15.29
N CYS A 151 10.16 8.24 -14.31
CA CYS A 151 10.56 9.47 -13.64
C CYS A 151 11.70 9.21 -12.63
N VAL A 152 12.51 10.24 -12.38
CA VAL A 152 13.53 10.24 -11.33
C VAL A 152 13.22 11.37 -10.33
N SER A 153 13.42 11.11 -9.05
CA SER A 153 13.32 12.10 -7.97
C SER A 153 14.60 12.13 -7.17
N GLY A 154 15.07 13.33 -6.80
CA GLY A 154 16.31 13.51 -6.05
C GLY A 154 17.46 14.00 -6.93
N ARG A 155 18.70 13.92 -6.42
CA ARG A 155 19.88 14.43 -7.12
C ARG A 155 20.59 13.28 -7.85
N ASP A 156 20.72 13.41 -9.16
CA ASP A 156 21.62 12.56 -9.95
C ASP A 156 22.98 13.26 -10.00
N ASN A 157 23.94 12.79 -9.18
CA ASN A 157 25.30 13.30 -9.21
C ASN A 157 26.11 12.79 -10.42
N GLY A 158 25.43 12.17 -11.39
CA GLY A 158 26.03 11.59 -12.58
C GLY A 158 26.82 10.31 -12.30
N PRO A 159 27.60 9.82 -13.29
CA PRO A 159 28.37 8.58 -13.17
C PRO A 159 29.45 8.61 -12.07
N SER A 160 29.84 9.80 -11.61
CA SER A 160 30.93 10.04 -10.65
C SER A 160 30.52 9.85 -9.18
N GLY A 161 29.22 9.84 -8.87
CA GLY A 161 28.70 9.62 -7.52
C GLY A 161 28.25 8.18 -7.31
N GLY A 162 29.04 7.37 -6.59
CA GLY A 162 28.63 6.03 -6.13
C GLY A 162 28.05 5.13 -7.23
N THR A 163 28.83 4.90 -8.29
CA THR A 163 28.40 4.26 -9.55
C THR A 163 27.61 2.96 -9.37
N ALA A 164 27.93 2.17 -8.34
CA ALA A 164 27.28 0.89 -8.06
C ALA A 164 25.80 1.06 -7.65
N SER A 165 25.48 1.96 -6.73
CA SER A 165 24.10 2.16 -6.26
C SER A 165 23.22 2.77 -7.35
N ARG A 166 23.76 3.70 -8.14
CA ARG A 166 23.05 4.28 -9.29
C ARG A 166 22.72 3.23 -10.34
N MET A 167 23.68 2.38 -10.71
CA MET A 167 23.45 1.30 -11.69
C MET A 167 22.39 0.31 -11.21
N ARG A 168 22.41 -0.06 -9.93
CA ARG A 168 21.40 -0.96 -9.34
C ARG A 168 20.00 -0.36 -9.40
N LEU A 169 19.85 0.93 -9.07
CA LEU A 169 18.56 1.62 -9.17
C LEU A 169 18.11 1.79 -10.64
N LEU A 170 19.04 1.97 -11.58
CA LEU A 170 18.75 2.04 -13.01
C LEU A 170 18.18 0.72 -13.50
N LEU A 171 18.85 -0.39 -13.22
CA LEU A 171 18.36 -1.74 -13.51
C LEU A 171 17.02 -2.03 -12.83
N GLY A 172 16.89 -1.65 -11.55
CA GLY A 172 15.64 -1.77 -10.82
C GLY A 172 14.49 -0.99 -11.48
N SER A 173 14.76 0.16 -12.09
CA SER A 173 13.75 0.93 -12.84
C SER A 173 13.30 0.22 -14.12
N HIS A 174 14.22 -0.38 -14.87
CA HIS A 174 13.88 -1.16 -16.07
C HIS A 174 13.10 -2.42 -15.74
N LEU A 175 13.49 -3.15 -14.69
CA LEU A 175 12.70 -4.27 -14.16
C LEU A 175 11.30 -3.82 -13.72
N ALA A 176 11.19 -2.69 -13.01
CA ALA A 176 9.90 -2.15 -12.61
C ALA A 176 9.02 -1.82 -13.82
N GLN A 177 9.58 -1.24 -14.89
CA GLN A 177 8.84 -0.98 -16.12
C GLN A 177 8.34 -2.28 -16.76
N HIS A 178 9.22 -3.28 -16.87
CA HIS A 178 8.84 -4.60 -17.39
C HIS A 178 7.68 -5.21 -16.61
N LEU A 179 7.78 -5.26 -15.28
CA LEU A 179 6.73 -5.82 -14.42
C LEU A 179 5.42 -5.04 -14.52
N ARG A 180 5.48 -3.70 -14.64
CA ARG A 180 4.29 -2.88 -14.84
C ARG A 180 3.60 -3.21 -16.17
N LEU A 181 4.35 -3.40 -17.25
CA LEU A 181 3.79 -3.81 -18.55
C LEU A 181 3.14 -5.20 -18.45
N LYS A 182 3.75 -6.15 -17.73
CA LYS A 182 3.12 -7.45 -17.46
C LYS A 182 1.82 -7.36 -16.67
N ILE A 183 1.71 -6.41 -15.74
CA ILE A 183 0.45 -6.16 -15.04
C ILE A 183 -0.58 -5.46 -15.97
N GLU A 184 -0.11 -4.64 -16.92
CA GLU A 184 -0.99 -4.05 -17.94
C GLU A 184 -1.54 -5.09 -18.91
N ASP A 185 -0.78 -6.13 -19.24
CA ASP A 185 -1.25 -7.30 -20.01
C ASP A 185 -2.40 -8.03 -19.28
N GLU A 186 -2.40 -8.03 -17.95
CA GLU A 186 -3.50 -8.53 -17.10
C GLU A 186 -4.70 -7.56 -17.00
N GLY A 187 -4.62 -6.40 -17.67
CA GLY A 187 -5.67 -5.38 -17.71
C GLY A 187 -5.66 -4.39 -16.55
N TYR A 188 -4.55 -4.30 -15.79
CA TYR A 188 -4.43 -3.39 -14.65
C TYR A 188 -3.28 -2.41 -14.81
N THR A 189 -3.50 -1.15 -14.42
CA THR A 189 -2.43 -0.14 -14.43
C THR A 189 -1.89 0.07 -13.03
N THR A 190 -0.58 0.18 -12.88
CA THR A 190 0.05 0.40 -11.58
C THR A 190 0.94 1.63 -11.57
N ALA A 191 1.11 2.19 -10.37
CA ALA A 191 2.21 3.11 -10.10
C ALA A 191 3.26 2.42 -9.23
N CYS A 192 4.54 2.68 -9.48
CA CYS A 192 5.66 2.01 -8.81
C CYS A 192 6.68 3.01 -8.28
N GLY A 193 7.28 2.70 -7.12
CA GLY A 193 8.42 3.43 -6.60
C GLY A 193 9.62 2.50 -6.45
N ILE A 194 10.79 2.97 -6.87
CA ILE A 194 12.05 2.22 -6.80
C ILE A 194 12.98 2.97 -5.85
N ALA A 195 13.41 2.31 -4.77
CA ALA A 195 14.29 2.89 -3.77
C ALA A 195 15.07 1.79 -3.03
N THR A 196 15.86 2.19 -2.03
CA THR A 196 16.74 1.32 -1.23
C THR A 196 16.05 0.67 -0.03
N ASN A 197 14.82 1.05 0.30
CA ASN A 197 13.99 0.41 1.33
C ASN A 197 12.49 0.60 1.05
N LYS A 198 11.64 -0.13 1.79
CA LYS A 198 10.18 -0.14 1.59
C LYS A 198 9.54 1.23 1.84
N LEU A 199 9.94 1.92 2.91
CA LEU A 199 9.46 3.26 3.23
C LEU A 199 9.62 4.23 2.06
N LEU A 200 10.85 4.35 1.55
CA LEU A 200 11.19 5.27 0.47
C LEU A 200 10.53 4.87 -0.85
N ALA A 201 10.49 3.56 -1.16
CA ALA A 201 9.83 3.04 -2.35
C ALA A 201 8.33 3.37 -2.34
N LYS A 202 7.67 3.22 -1.19
CA LYS A 202 6.25 3.56 -1.04
C LYS A 202 6.00 5.05 -1.22
N LEU A 203 6.82 5.90 -0.62
CA LEU A 203 6.67 7.36 -0.71
C LEU A 203 6.94 7.88 -2.13
N VAL A 204 8.03 7.44 -2.77
CA VAL A 204 8.40 7.93 -4.10
C VAL A 204 7.41 7.46 -5.18
N GLY A 205 6.82 6.26 -5.03
CA GLY A 205 5.82 5.72 -5.95
C GLY A 205 4.50 6.50 -5.99
N ASP A 206 4.23 7.33 -4.98
CA ASP A 206 3.05 8.21 -4.95
C ASP A 206 3.22 9.49 -5.78
N LYS A 207 4.46 9.88 -6.14
CA LYS A 207 4.79 11.19 -6.72
C LYS A 207 4.17 11.43 -8.10
N ASN A 208 4.20 10.43 -8.98
CA ASN A 208 3.81 10.57 -10.39
C ASN A 208 2.61 9.69 -10.79
N LYS A 209 1.63 9.51 -9.89
CA LYS A 209 0.38 8.77 -10.20
C LYS A 209 -0.50 9.54 -11.21
N PRO A 210 -1.31 8.86 -12.05
CA PRO A 210 -1.43 7.40 -12.27
C PRO A 210 -0.42 6.81 -13.25
N ARG A 211 -0.40 5.45 -13.35
CA ARG A 211 0.24 4.68 -14.43
C ARG A 211 1.66 5.15 -14.75
N ASN A 212 2.50 5.31 -13.73
CA ASN A 212 3.88 5.75 -13.90
C ASN A 212 4.79 5.10 -12.86
N GLN A 213 6.08 5.32 -12.96
CA GLN A 213 7.04 4.90 -11.96
C GLN A 213 7.99 6.04 -11.61
N THR A 214 8.53 6.00 -10.40
CA THR A 214 9.53 6.96 -9.95
C THR A 214 10.66 6.27 -9.21
N THR A 215 11.89 6.52 -9.63
CA THR A 215 13.09 6.07 -8.92
C THR A 215 13.60 7.19 -8.01
N LEU A 216 13.89 6.87 -6.74
CA LEU A 216 14.51 7.80 -5.81
C LEU A 216 16.02 7.71 -5.88
N LEU A 217 16.68 8.81 -6.26
CA LEU A 217 18.13 8.99 -6.16
C LEU A 217 18.46 9.85 -4.95
N ALA A 218 18.89 9.19 -3.88
CA ALA A 218 19.33 9.83 -2.65
C ALA A 218 20.69 9.23 -2.24
N PRO A 219 21.80 9.67 -2.88
CA PRO A 219 23.11 9.08 -2.67
C PRO A 219 23.69 9.39 -1.28
N SER A 220 23.25 10.47 -0.63
CA SER A 220 23.64 10.82 0.72
C SER A 220 22.46 10.78 1.70
N GLN A 221 22.77 10.72 3.00
CA GLN A 221 21.77 10.79 4.05
C GLN A 221 21.03 12.14 4.04
N GLU A 222 21.69 13.23 3.63
CA GLU A 222 21.06 14.55 3.48
C GLU A 222 20.02 14.57 2.36
N ASP A 223 20.27 13.87 1.25
CA ASP A 223 19.28 13.73 0.16
C ASP A 223 18.05 12.94 0.64
N VAL A 224 18.25 11.91 1.47
CA VAL A 224 17.15 11.16 2.09
C VAL A 224 16.34 12.06 3.01
N TRP A 225 17.01 12.85 3.87
CA TRP A 225 16.31 13.80 4.74
C TRP A 225 15.54 14.83 3.93
N SER A 226 16.15 15.43 2.91
CA SER A 226 15.48 16.40 2.05
C SER A 226 14.21 15.82 1.39
N PHE A 227 14.27 14.56 0.95
CA PHE A 227 13.10 13.86 0.44
C PHE A 227 12.04 13.63 1.52
N MET A 228 12.43 13.17 2.71
CA MET A 228 11.51 12.92 3.82
C MET A 228 10.86 14.20 4.35
N ASP A 229 11.61 15.28 4.48
CA ASP A 229 11.21 16.50 5.16
C ASP A 229 9.98 17.18 4.55
N ALA A 230 9.75 17.01 3.24
CA ALA A 230 8.59 17.58 2.54
C ALA A 230 7.27 16.84 2.82
N HIS A 231 7.30 15.66 3.45
CA HIS A 231 6.10 14.85 3.68
C HIS A 231 5.41 15.23 4.99
N SER A 232 4.08 15.43 4.94
CA SER A 232 3.26 15.48 6.16
C SER A 232 3.41 14.18 6.96
N LEU A 233 3.43 14.22 8.29
CA LEU A 233 3.62 13.01 9.12
C LEU A 233 2.63 11.88 8.79
N ARG A 234 1.37 12.21 8.47
CA ARG A 234 0.34 11.21 8.09
C ARG A 234 0.62 10.45 6.80
N LYS A 235 1.51 10.98 5.95
CA LYS A 235 1.93 10.31 4.71
C LYS A 235 3.06 9.33 4.95
N VAL A 236 3.79 9.42 6.07
CA VAL A 236 4.92 8.53 6.39
C VAL A 236 4.38 7.16 6.85
N PRO A 237 4.57 6.08 6.08
CA PRO A 237 4.23 4.72 6.48
C PRO A 237 4.81 4.38 7.86
N GLY A 238 4.00 3.78 8.73
CA GLY A 238 4.39 3.47 10.11
C GLY A 238 4.12 4.57 11.13
N ILE A 239 3.87 5.81 10.70
CA ILE A 239 3.44 6.93 11.58
C ILE A 239 1.93 7.11 11.47
N GLY A 240 1.19 6.48 12.39
CA GLY A 240 -0.28 6.51 12.44
C GLY A 240 -0.86 7.72 13.18
N SER A 241 -2.19 7.86 13.17
CA SER A 241 -2.91 9.00 13.75
C SER A 241 -2.52 9.35 15.20
N LYS A 242 -2.32 8.34 16.06
CA LYS A 242 -1.93 8.56 17.46
C LYS A 242 -0.54 9.17 17.54
N THR A 243 0.44 8.55 16.87
CA THR A 243 1.82 9.04 16.80
C THR A 243 1.88 10.44 16.19
N THR A 244 1.13 10.69 15.10
CA THR A 244 1.06 12.04 14.51
C THR A 244 0.58 13.08 15.51
N ARG A 245 -0.49 12.83 16.27
CA ARG A 245 -0.99 13.79 17.26
C ARG A 245 0.04 14.10 18.34
N VAL A 246 0.72 13.08 18.84
CA VAL A 246 1.78 13.26 19.86
C VAL A 246 2.94 14.08 19.29
N LEU A 247 3.35 13.83 18.05
CA LEU A 247 4.40 14.62 17.39
C LEU A 247 3.94 16.05 17.11
N GLU A 248 2.71 16.23 16.63
CA GLU A 248 2.11 17.53 16.36
C GLU A 248 1.99 18.37 17.64
N SER A 249 1.58 17.78 18.77
CA SER A 249 1.46 18.52 20.01
C SER A 249 2.80 19.04 20.53
N VAL A 250 3.85 18.23 20.39
CA VAL A 250 5.22 18.62 20.76
C VAL A 250 5.75 19.71 19.83
N VAL A 251 5.58 19.55 18.51
CA VAL A 251 6.11 20.51 17.52
C VAL A 251 5.37 21.85 17.55
N LEU A 252 4.04 21.82 17.75
CA LEU A 252 3.22 23.04 17.74
C LEU A 252 3.08 23.67 19.14
N GLY A 253 3.52 22.99 20.21
CA GLY A 253 3.39 23.45 21.58
C GLY A 253 1.94 23.58 22.08
N LYS A 254 0.99 22.96 21.38
CA LYS A 254 -0.44 22.98 21.72
C LYS A 254 -1.08 21.64 21.38
N GLU A 255 -2.12 21.26 22.13
CA GLU A 255 -2.92 20.10 21.76
C GLU A 255 -3.52 20.32 20.35
N PRO A 256 -3.31 19.39 19.40
CA PRO A 256 -3.92 19.50 18.08
C PRO A 256 -5.44 19.42 18.22
N GLU A 257 -6.14 20.22 17.43
CA GLU A 257 -7.61 20.18 17.35
C GLU A 257 -8.09 18.74 17.16
N PRO A 258 -9.24 18.35 17.76
CA PRO A 258 -9.84 17.04 17.52
C PRO A 258 -9.98 16.82 16.00
N PRO A 259 -9.88 15.56 15.55
CA PRO A 259 -9.72 15.26 14.13
C PRO A 259 -10.87 15.87 13.34
N SER A 260 -10.59 16.95 12.61
CA SER A 260 -11.52 17.40 11.57
C SER A 260 -11.59 16.30 10.50
N ARG A 261 -12.69 16.26 9.74
CA ARG A 261 -12.84 15.30 8.63
C ARG A 261 -11.71 15.42 7.60
N ALA A 262 -11.09 16.59 7.50
CA ALA A 262 -9.90 16.79 6.70
C ALA A 262 -8.71 16.14 7.43
N MET A 263 -8.19 15.06 6.85
CA MET A 263 -6.96 14.36 7.28
C MET A 263 -5.69 15.21 7.10
N GLU A 264 -5.79 16.54 7.22
CA GLU A 264 -4.69 17.45 6.99
C GLU A 264 -3.84 17.52 8.26
N CYS A 265 -2.59 17.12 8.10
CA CYS A 265 -1.56 17.13 9.11
C CYS A 265 -0.70 18.35 8.82
N ALA A 266 -0.68 19.31 9.74
CA ALA A 266 0.02 20.58 9.58
C ALA A 266 1.54 20.41 9.74
N THR A 267 1.96 19.34 10.41
CA THR A 267 3.37 19.08 10.71
C THR A 267 4.00 18.13 9.69
N THR A 268 5.16 18.53 9.20
CA THR A 268 5.99 17.72 8.30
C THR A 268 6.96 16.83 9.06
N ALA A 269 7.47 15.80 8.39
CA ALA A 269 8.52 14.94 8.94
C ALA A 269 9.78 15.75 9.28
N GLY A 270 10.10 16.78 8.48
CA GLY A 270 11.27 17.63 8.73
C GLY A 270 11.13 18.44 10.01
N GLN A 271 9.99 19.11 10.20
CA GLN A 271 9.70 19.83 11.44
C GLN A 271 9.79 18.92 12.66
N ALA A 272 9.27 17.69 12.58
CA ALA A 272 9.37 16.73 13.69
C ALA A 272 10.81 16.26 13.91
N ARG A 273 11.53 15.91 12.85
CA ARG A 273 12.90 15.38 12.89
C ARG A 273 13.91 16.38 13.47
N THR A 274 13.78 17.66 13.12
CA THR A 274 14.72 18.70 13.54
C THR A 274 14.32 19.39 14.85
N HIS A 275 13.17 19.02 15.45
CA HIS A 275 12.72 19.64 16.68
C HIS A 275 13.60 19.21 17.87
N PRO A 276 14.10 20.13 18.71
CA PRO A 276 15.06 19.82 19.77
C PRO A 276 14.50 18.88 20.86
N ALA A 277 13.17 18.90 21.07
CA ALA A 277 12.51 18.00 22.01
C ALA A 277 12.25 16.58 21.46
N ILE A 278 12.50 16.35 20.17
CA ILE A 278 12.25 15.06 19.51
C ILE A 278 13.58 14.34 19.30
N SER A 279 13.69 13.15 19.88
CA SER A 279 14.81 12.22 19.76
C SER A 279 14.30 10.80 19.99
N ALA A 280 15.06 9.77 19.62
CA ALA A 280 14.64 8.38 19.88
C ALA A 280 14.28 8.12 21.36
N PRO A 281 15.07 8.53 22.37
CA PRO A 281 14.71 8.35 23.77
C PRO A 281 13.49 9.17 24.21
N ALA A 282 13.31 10.39 23.67
CA ALA A 282 12.14 11.20 23.96
C ALA A 282 10.86 10.57 23.38
N LEU A 283 10.93 10.06 22.15
CA LEU A 283 9.83 9.37 21.50
C LEU A 283 9.44 8.08 22.22
N GLU A 284 10.41 7.33 22.75
CA GLU A 284 10.11 6.13 23.54
C GLU A 284 9.25 6.50 24.76
N ARG A 285 9.59 7.60 25.46
CA ARG A 285 8.78 8.10 26.58
C ARG A 285 7.41 8.60 26.12
N LEU A 286 7.35 9.43 25.08
CA LEU A 286 6.12 10.07 24.60
C LEU A 286 5.11 9.08 24.02
N LEU A 287 5.58 8.00 23.40
CA LEU A 287 4.75 6.99 22.76
C LEU A 287 4.50 5.76 23.66
N SER A 288 5.12 5.72 24.84
CA SER A 288 4.87 4.69 25.84
C SER A 288 3.44 4.73 26.37
N GLY A 289 2.97 3.60 26.89
CA GLY A 289 1.65 3.46 27.51
C GLY A 289 1.25 2.00 27.62
N PRO A 290 0.10 1.71 28.25
CA PRO A 290 -0.41 0.35 28.36
C PRO A 290 -0.53 -0.31 26.98
N GLY A 291 0.19 -1.42 26.79
CA GLY A 291 0.22 -2.16 25.52
C GLY A 291 1.07 -1.56 24.41
N ALA A 292 1.91 -0.55 24.68
CA ALA A 292 2.86 -0.03 23.70
C ALA A 292 3.99 -1.04 23.44
N GLU A 293 4.34 -1.22 22.17
CA GLU A 293 5.46 -2.04 21.72
C GLU A 293 6.79 -1.40 22.16
N ARG A 294 7.71 -2.18 22.73
CA ARG A 294 9.05 -1.69 23.08
C ARG A 294 9.81 -1.30 21.81
N GLY A 295 10.54 -0.19 21.87
CA GLY A 295 11.34 0.30 20.73
C GLY A 295 10.53 1.07 19.69
N LEU A 296 9.27 1.38 19.96
CA LEU A 296 8.44 2.20 19.08
C LEU A 296 9.05 3.60 18.86
N GLY A 297 9.70 4.18 19.88
CA GLY A 297 10.36 5.47 19.78
C GLY A 297 11.53 5.45 18.79
N THR A 298 12.40 4.44 18.90
CA THR A 298 13.51 4.22 17.96
C THR A 298 13.00 3.99 16.55
N LYS A 299 11.94 3.19 16.39
CA LYS A 299 11.32 2.94 15.08
C LYS A 299 10.78 4.21 14.45
N VAL A 300 10.00 5.01 15.19
CA VAL A 300 9.47 6.29 14.68
C VAL A 300 10.61 7.25 14.33
N TRP A 301 11.66 7.30 15.16
CA TRP A 301 12.85 8.10 14.86
C TRP A 301 13.53 7.67 13.56
N ALA A 302 13.73 6.37 13.33
CA ALA A 302 14.29 5.83 12.10
C ALA A 302 13.45 6.20 10.88
N LEU A 303 12.12 6.05 10.97
CA LEU A 303 11.18 6.43 9.91
C LEU A 303 11.27 7.92 9.55
N LEU A 304 11.40 8.81 10.54
CA LEU A 304 11.61 10.24 10.29
C LEU A 304 12.91 10.52 9.52
N HIS A 305 13.93 9.67 9.67
CA HIS A 305 15.21 9.75 8.96
C HIS A 305 15.22 8.99 7.64
N GLY A 306 14.08 8.44 7.19
CA GLY A 306 13.99 7.64 5.97
C GLY A 306 14.62 6.25 6.08
N VAL A 307 14.90 5.79 7.31
CA VAL A 307 15.47 4.47 7.59
C VAL A 307 14.35 3.49 7.90
N ASP A 308 14.31 2.41 7.12
CA ASP A 308 13.43 1.26 7.31
C ASP A 308 14.25 0.01 7.02
N ASP A 309 14.63 -0.70 8.07
CA ASP A 309 15.42 -1.93 8.05
C ASP A 309 14.53 -3.18 7.93
N THR A 310 13.22 -3.01 7.75
CA THR A 310 12.31 -4.14 7.66
C THR A 310 12.40 -4.81 6.30
N ASP A 311 12.77 -6.09 6.32
CA ASP A 311 12.76 -6.97 5.15
C ASP A 311 11.40 -6.98 4.42
N VAL A 312 11.45 -7.10 3.09
CA VAL A 312 10.31 -7.64 2.34
C VAL A 312 10.13 -9.10 2.78
N LYS A 313 8.93 -9.40 3.29
CA LYS A 313 8.64 -10.72 3.84
C LYS A 313 8.69 -11.81 2.76
N PRO A 314 9.07 -13.05 3.13
CA PRO A 314 8.95 -14.19 2.24
C PRO A 314 7.54 -14.35 1.69
N ALA A 315 7.45 -14.74 0.43
CA ALA A 315 6.18 -15.04 -0.21
C ALA A 315 5.46 -16.16 0.53
N ARG A 316 4.13 -16.07 0.62
CA ARG A 316 3.30 -17.08 1.29
C ARG A 316 2.24 -17.60 0.32
N ASP A 317 2.05 -18.92 0.34
CA ASP A 317 0.98 -19.57 -0.40
C ASP A 317 -0.40 -19.31 0.22
N VAL A 318 -0.43 -19.15 1.55
CA VAL A 318 -1.66 -18.97 2.34
C VAL A 318 -1.63 -17.68 3.16
N PRO A 319 -2.80 -17.04 3.39
CA PRO A 319 -2.87 -15.85 4.23
C PRO A 319 -2.51 -16.18 5.69
N ALA A 320 -1.78 -15.27 6.35
CA ALA A 320 -1.46 -15.38 7.76
C ALA A 320 -2.70 -15.31 8.67
N GLN A 321 -3.72 -14.56 8.21
CA GLN A 321 -4.98 -14.36 8.90
C GLN A 321 -6.12 -14.26 7.89
N ILE A 322 -7.24 -14.91 8.21
CA ILE A 322 -8.51 -14.79 7.50
C ILE A 322 -9.50 -14.16 8.47
N SER A 323 -10.08 -13.03 8.07
CA SER A 323 -11.07 -12.31 8.88
C SER A 323 -12.28 -11.90 8.03
N ILE A 324 -13.44 -11.87 8.66
CA ILE A 324 -14.63 -11.21 8.13
C ILE A 324 -15.05 -10.20 9.19
N GLU A 325 -15.26 -8.97 8.74
CA GLU A 325 -15.64 -7.87 9.61
C GLU A 325 -16.93 -7.24 9.07
N ASP A 326 -17.78 -6.78 9.96
CA ASP A 326 -18.94 -5.99 9.59
C ASP A 326 -19.22 -4.93 10.66
N THR A 327 -20.12 -3.99 10.36
CA THR A 327 -20.52 -2.90 11.23
C THR A 327 -22.03 -2.74 11.16
N TYR A 328 -22.67 -2.87 12.30
CA TYR A 328 -24.12 -2.85 12.46
C TYR A 328 -24.54 -1.58 13.22
N LYS A 329 -25.74 -1.09 12.92
CA LYS A 329 -26.40 -0.05 13.73
C LYS A 329 -27.48 -0.72 14.58
N GLY A 330 -27.53 -0.42 15.88
CA GLY A 330 -28.61 -0.89 16.76
C GLY A 330 -28.62 -2.40 16.99
N LEU A 331 -27.46 -3.06 17.00
CA LEU A 331 -27.36 -4.50 17.28
C LEU A 331 -27.38 -4.75 18.79
N THR A 332 -28.56 -4.62 19.41
CA THR A 332 -28.73 -4.61 20.87
C THR A 332 -29.45 -5.83 21.43
N THR A 333 -30.14 -6.61 20.59
CA THR A 333 -30.89 -7.80 21.04
C THR A 333 -30.08 -9.08 20.79
N ALA A 334 -30.19 -10.05 21.70
CA ALA A 334 -29.52 -11.35 21.53
C ALA A 334 -29.90 -12.07 20.22
N PRO A 335 -31.18 -12.09 19.77
CA PRO A 335 -31.55 -12.68 18.49
C PRO A 335 -30.86 -12.03 17.28
N ASP A 336 -30.78 -10.70 17.25
CA ASP A 336 -30.15 -9.99 16.14
C ASP A 336 -28.63 -10.19 16.14
N ILE A 337 -28.00 -10.15 17.32
CA ILE A 337 -26.57 -10.47 17.48
C ILE A 337 -26.29 -11.88 16.97
N HIS A 338 -27.11 -12.86 17.34
CA HIS A 338 -26.95 -14.24 16.88
C HIS A 338 -27.05 -14.36 15.36
N ARG A 339 -28.02 -13.69 14.73
CA ARG A 339 -28.17 -13.66 13.27
C ARG A 339 -26.96 -13.02 12.58
N ALA A 340 -26.43 -11.93 13.13
CA ALA A 340 -25.22 -11.30 12.63
C ALA A 340 -23.99 -12.22 12.74
N LEU A 341 -23.82 -12.88 13.89
CA LEU A 341 -22.74 -13.85 14.12
C LEU A 341 -22.81 -15.03 13.14
N LEU A 342 -23.99 -15.60 12.90
CA LEU A 342 -24.16 -16.65 11.89
C LEU A 342 -23.76 -16.19 10.49
N THR A 343 -24.15 -14.97 10.11
CA THR A 343 -23.85 -14.40 8.78
C THR A 343 -22.35 -14.21 8.55
N ILE A 344 -21.64 -13.63 9.52
CA ILE A 344 -20.18 -13.46 9.42
C ILE A 344 -19.45 -14.80 9.49
N THR A 345 -19.97 -15.76 10.25
CA THR A 345 -19.38 -17.11 10.39
C THR A 345 -19.50 -17.88 9.07
N ALA A 346 -20.67 -17.90 8.44
CA ALA A 346 -20.87 -18.51 7.13
C ALA A 346 -19.94 -17.88 6.07
N SER A 347 -19.75 -16.56 6.12
CA SER A 347 -18.83 -15.85 5.23
C SER A 347 -17.36 -16.20 5.51
N LEU A 348 -16.99 -16.36 6.77
CA LEU A 348 -15.64 -16.78 7.18
C LEU A 348 -15.35 -18.21 6.69
N LEU A 349 -16.29 -19.13 6.84
CA LEU A 349 -16.15 -20.51 6.37
C LEU A 349 -16.02 -20.59 4.86
N ARG A 350 -16.86 -19.88 4.10
CA ARG A 350 -16.71 -19.78 2.64
C ARG A 350 -15.32 -19.27 2.26
N ARG A 351 -14.86 -18.21 2.92
CA ARG A 351 -13.53 -17.65 2.66
C ARG A 351 -12.41 -18.62 3.02
N MET A 352 -12.52 -19.35 4.13
CA MET A 352 -11.57 -20.40 4.48
C MET A 352 -11.49 -21.48 3.42
N HIS A 353 -12.62 -21.92 2.86
CA HIS A 353 -12.63 -22.88 1.76
C HIS A 353 -11.90 -22.33 0.52
N THR A 354 -12.18 -21.08 0.13
CA THR A 354 -11.54 -20.45 -1.03
C THR A 354 -10.04 -20.18 -0.83
N ASP A 355 -9.62 -19.81 0.38
CA ASP A 355 -8.23 -19.40 0.65
C ASP A 355 -7.32 -20.58 1.05
N LEU A 356 -7.89 -21.70 1.53
CA LEU A 356 -7.13 -22.80 2.14
C LEU A 356 -7.35 -24.16 1.48
N LEU A 357 -8.14 -24.26 0.40
CA LEU A 357 -8.24 -25.45 -0.42
C LEU A 357 -7.53 -25.25 -1.77
N PRO A 358 -6.95 -26.30 -2.36
CA PRO A 358 -6.38 -26.25 -3.70
C PRO A 358 -7.46 -26.07 -4.77
N ASP A 359 -7.09 -25.44 -5.89
CA ASP A 359 -7.93 -25.25 -7.09
C ASP A 359 -7.34 -26.09 -8.24
N PRO A 360 -8.11 -26.96 -8.94
CA PRO A 360 -9.54 -27.26 -8.77
C PRO A 360 -9.83 -28.12 -7.53
N PRO A 361 -11.09 -28.10 -7.02
CA PRO A 361 -11.50 -28.98 -5.93
C PRO A 361 -11.44 -30.43 -6.38
N ALA A 362 -10.33 -31.11 -6.09
CA ALA A 362 -10.21 -32.55 -6.30
C ALA A 362 -11.29 -33.27 -5.48
N ALA A 363 -11.90 -34.30 -6.08
CA ALA A 363 -13.02 -35.06 -5.53
C ALA A 363 -12.83 -35.45 -4.05
N ALA A 364 -13.84 -35.11 -3.24
CA ALA A 364 -14.17 -35.59 -1.89
C ALA A 364 -13.11 -35.56 -0.76
N ALA A 365 -11.83 -35.32 -1.03
CA ALA A 365 -10.76 -35.39 -0.02
C ALA A 365 -9.59 -34.41 -0.31
N ALA A 366 -9.90 -33.17 -0.69
CA ALA A 366 -8.87 -32.14 -0.85
C ALA A 366 -8.20 -31.86 0.51
N ASN A 367 -6.90 -32.11 0.60
CA ASN A 367 -6.11 -31.74 1.77
C ASN A 367 -6.05 -30.21 1.88
N TRP A 368 -6.39 -29.69 3.05
CA TRP A 368 -6.26 -28.26 3.37
C TRP A 368 -4.80 -27.82 3.23
N LEU A 369 -4.57 -26.74 2.49
CA LEU A 369 -3.25 -26.10 2.33
C LEU A 369 -2.71 -25.60 3.69
N ALA A 370 -3.62 -25.15 4.56
CA ALA A 370 -3.31 -24.84 5.95
C ALA A 370 -4.56 -24.97 6.84
N ARG A 371 -4.34 -25.19 8.14
CA ARG A 371 -5.40 -25.31 9.15
C ARG A 371 -5.31 -24.17 10.16
N PRO A 372 -6.37 -23.35 10.33
CA PRO A 372 -6.37 -22.31 11.35
C PRO A 372 -6.26 -22.92 12.75
N GLN A 373 -5.36 -22.37 13.57
CA GLN A 373 -5.13 -22.84 14.94
C GLN A 373 -5.84 -22.00 16.00
N THR A 374 -6.30 -20.79 15.63
CA THR A 374 -6.87 -19.83 16.58
C THR A 374 -8.06 -19.12 15.95
N LEU A 375 -9.18 -19.11 16.68
CA LEU A 375 -10.35 -18.30 16.35
C LEU A 375 -10.42 -17.12 17.33
N ARG A 376 -10.56 -15.90 16.79
CA ARG A 376 -10.70 -14.69 17.59
C ARG A 376 -11.96 -13.94 17.16
N LEU A 377 -12.85 -13.70 18.11
CA LEU A 377 -13.93 -12.72 17.97
C LEU A 377 -13.46 -11.39 18.57
N THR A 378 -13.64 -10.30 17.83
CA THR A 378 -13.34 -8.95 18.34
C THR A 378 -14.53 -8.06 18.10
N THR A 379 -15.07 -7.51 19.17
CA THR A 379 -16.14 -6.53 19.15
C THR A 379 -15.58 -5.15 19.44
N ARG A 380 -16.06 -4.13 18.74
CA ARG A 380 -15.80 -2.74 19.10
C ARG A 380 -17.14 -2.03 19.22
N PRO A 381 -17.60 -1.72 20.44
CA PRO A 381 -18.82 -0.96 20.62
C PRO A 381 -18.65 0.42 19.96
N TYR A 382 -19.72 0.90 19.34
CA TYR A 382 -19.80 2.29 18.93
C TYR A 382 -20.26 3.08 20.16
N VAL A 383 -19.35 3.86 20.74
CA VAL A 383 -19.69 4.83 21.79
C VAL A 383 -19.89 6.16 21.08
N SER A 384 -21.09 6.73 21.20
CA SER A 384 -21.32 8.08 20.67
C SER A 384 -20.44 9.05 21.45
N PRO A 385 -19.84 10.09 20.85
CA PRO A 385 -19.10 11.12 21.60
C PRO A 385 -19.95 11.91 22.63
N ALA A 386 -21.25 11.60 22.74
CA ALA A 386 -22.20 12.22 23.65
C ALA A 386 -22.58 11.32 24.84
N ASP A 387 -21.95 10.15 25.00
CA ASP A 387 -22.09 9.27 26.17
C ASP A 387 -20.89 9.40 27.12
#